data_AF-A0A813HH31-F1
#
_entry.id   AF-A0A813HH31-F1
#
_cell.length_a   1.000
_cell.length_b   1.000
_cell.length_c   1.000
_cell.angle_alpha   90.00
_cell.angle_beta   90.00
_cell.angle_gamma   90.00
#
_symmetry.space_group_name_H-M   'P 1'
#
loop_
_entity.id
_entity.type
_entity.pdbx_description
1 polymer ?
#
loop_
_entity_poly.entity_id
_entity_poly.type
_entity_poly.pdbx_seq_one_letter_code
_entity_poly.pdbx_strand_id
1 'polypeptide(L)'
;AGLDGERAELVADKSEHEELLSGTWAQLKSGAIPGNKWRERAKLITGVVDVLDKIGLDASLKGGLPVALKAKPTDRGPFAEKAVDFAEGLLAKHVASMGEKLGGMEAEAARRAQAVVDAETTLAGAVQLKEAAAEALATAEADLTQKNKDLAAAKKAEKALEPKSKQLNNALEEAEASLEAVKDLVAKFEALCEGPAAAPPAPVDQPEAEAAAVPAEA
;
A
#
# COMPACT_ATOMS: atom_id res chain seq x y z
N ALA A 1 -11.51 3.12 -31.30
CA ALA A 1 -12.81 2.88 -30.66
C ALA A 1 -12.55 2.21 -29.32
N GLY A 2 -13.30 2.54 -28.26
CA GLY A 2 -13.21 1.79 -26.99
C GLY A 2 -13.78 0.38 -27.15
N LEU A 3 -13.61 -0.47 -26.12
CA LEU A 3 -14.17 -1.84 -26.08
C LEU A 3 -15.66 -1.89 -26.44
N ASP A 4 -16.44 -0.87 -26.06
CA ASP A 4 -17.86 -0.78 -26.37
C ASP A 4 -18.14 -0.57 -27.86
N GLY A 5 -17.27 0.16 -28.57
CA GLY A 5 -17.40 0.39 -30.00
C GLY A 5 -17.09 -0.87 -30.81
N GLU A 6 -16.02 -1.58 -30.44
CA GLU A 6 -15.65 -2.86 -31.06
C GLU A 6 -16.73 -3.94 -30.81
N ARG A 7 -17.31 -3.97 -29.60
CA ARG A 7 -18.44 -4.85 -29.29
C ARG A 7 -19.68 -4.52 -30.13
N ALA A 8 -20.01 -3.24 -30.28
CA ALA A 8 -21.18 -2.83 -31.07
C ALA A 8 -21.04 -3.22 -32.55
N GLU A 9 -19.85 -3.03 -33.13
CA GLU A 9 -19.53 -3.45 -34.49
C GLU A 9 -19.65 -4.98 -34.63
N LEU A 10 -19.06 -5.74 -33.71
CA LEU A 10 -19.13 -7.20 -33.73
C LEU A 10 -20.56 -7.75 -33.54
N VAL A 11 -21.40 -7.06 -32.76
CA VAL A 11 -22.84 -7.40 -32.62
C VAL A 11 -23.59 -7.14 -33.92
N ALA A 12 -23.35 -5.99 -34.56
CA ALA A 12 -23.97 -5.64 -35.84
C ALA A 12 -23.57 -6.67 -36.92
N ASP A 13 -22.28 -6.94 -37.06
CA ASP A 13 -21.75 -7.93 -38.00
C ASP A 13 -22.37 -9.31 -37.74
N LYS A 14 -22.40 -9.76 -36.47
CA LYS A 14 -23.01 -11.05 -36.13
C LYS A 14 -24.49 -11.11 -36.54
N SER A 15 -25.26 -10.04 -36.28
CA SER A 15 -26.67 -9.94 -36.66
C SER A 15 -26.84 -10.03 -38.18
N GLU A 16 -26.02 -9.31 -38.95
CA GLU A 16 -26.06 -9.37 -40.42
C GLU A 16 -25.77 -10.79 -40.95
N HIS A 17 -24.81 -11.51 -40.35
CA HIS A 17 -24.48 -12.87 -40.75
C HIS A 17 -25.56 -13.89 -40.33
N GLU A 18 -26.21 -13.69 -39.18
CA GLU A 18 -27.36 -14.48 -38.73
C GLU A 18 -28.59 -14.28 -39.64
N GLU A 19 -28.86 -13.05 -40.07
CA GLU A 19 -29.90 -12.73 -41.06
C GLU A 19 -29.57 -13.31 -42.43
N LEU A 20 -28.30 -13.25 -42.86
CA LEU A 20 -27.85 -13.88 -44.10
C LEU A 20 -28.09 -15.39 -44.07
N LEU A 21 -27.78 -16.05 -42.96
CA LEU A 21 -27.92 -17.51 -42.77
C LEU A 21 -29.40 -17.94 -42.71
N SER A 22 -30.22 -17.26 -41.91
CA SER A 22 -31.62 -17.62 -41.69
C SER A 22 -32.55 -17.17 -42.83
N GLY A 23 -32.22 -16.07 -43.50
CA GLY A 23 -33.02 -15.49 -44.58
C GLY A 23 -32.52 -15.88 -45.97
N THR A 24 -31.47 -15.21 -46.44
CA THR A 24 -30.99 -15.31 -47.83
C THR A 24 -30.50 -16.71 -48.16
N TRP A 25 -29.69 -17.30 -47.27
CA TRP A 25 -29.13 -18.62 -47.46
C TRP A 25 -30.22 -19.71 -47.48
N ALA A 26 -31.18 -19.65 -46.56
CA ALA A 26 -32.30 -20.59 -46.52
C ALA A 26 -33.15 -20.56 -47.81
N GLN A 27 -33.39 -19.37 -48.38
CA GLN A 27 -34.10 -19.23 -49.66
C GLN A 27 -33.31 -19.82 -50.84
N LEU A 28 -32.00 -19.62 -50.88
CA LEU A 28 -31.12 -20.17 -51.91
C LEU A 28 -30.97 -21.70 -51.78
N LYS A 29 -30.86 -22.21 -50.55
CA LYS A 29 -30.77 -23.65 -50.26
C LYS A 29 -32.03 -24.39 -50.67
N SER A 30 -33.20 -23.87 -50.29
CA SER A 30 -34.51 -24.47 -50.64
C SER A 30 -34.94 -24.26 -52.10
N GLY A 31 -34.29 -23.35 -52.83
CA GLY A 31 -34.69 -23.00 -54.19
C GLY A 31 -36.04 -22.27 -54.23
N ALA A 32 -36.42 -21.56 -53.15
CA ALA A 32 -37.70 -20.87 -53.02
C ALA A 32 -37.89 -19.70 -54.01
N ILE A 33 -36.82 -19.25 -54.67
CA ILE A 33 -36.86 -18.14 -55.62
C ILE A 33 -37.43 -18.63 -56.97
N PRO A 34 -38.55 -18.05 -57.44
CA PRO A 34 -39.15 -18.42 -58.73
C PRO A 34 -38.17 -18.26 -59.91
N GLY A 35 -38.26 -19.14 -60.90
CA GLY A 35 -37.34 -19.15 -62.06
C GLY A 35 -37.37 -17.87 -62.91
N ASN A 36 -38.50 -17.16 -62.94
CA ASN A 36 -38.61 -15.86 -63.63
C ASN A 36 -37.79 -14.74 -62.95
N LYS A 37 -37.36 -14.93 -61.69
CA LYS A 37 -36.52 -14.01 -60.91
C LYS A 37 -35.04 -14.40 -60.89
N TRP A 38 -34.54 -15.00 -61.97
CA TRP A 38 -33.17 -15.52 -62.04
C TRP A 38 -32.07 -14.46 -61.78
N ARG A 39 -32.32 -13.19 -62.13
CA ARG A 39 -31.39 -12.07 -61.86
C ARG A 39 -31.28 -11.75 -60.37
N GLU A 40 -32.42 -11.77 -59.67
CA GLU A 40 -32.49 -11.58 -58.21
C GLU A 40 -31.72 -12.70 -57.51
N ARG A 41 -31.95 -13.95 -57.91
CA ARG A 41 -31.19 -15.11 -57.42
C ARG A 41 -29.69 -14.97 -57.67
N ALA A 42 -29.28 -14.56 -58.87
CA ALA A 42 -27.86 -14.38 -59.18
C ALA A 42 -27.20 -13.32 -58.29
N LYS A 43 -27.91 -12.21 -58.01
CA LYS A 43 -27.45 -11.15 -57.10
C LYS A 43 -27.27 -11.68 -55.67
N LEU A 44 -28.25 -12.43 -55.15
CA LEU A 44 -28.16 -13.01 -53.81
C LEU A 44 -27.01 -14.03 -53.70
N ILE A 45 -26.83 -14.86 -54.73
CA ILE A 45 -25.71 -15.80 -54.80
C ILE A 45 -24.36 -15.05 -54.75
N THR A 46 -24.20 -13.98 -55.54
CA THR A 46 -22.97 -13.17 -55.50
C THR A 46 -22.73 -12.60 -54.11
N GLY A 47 -23.74 -11.98 -53.49
CA GLY A 47 -23.59 -11.41 -52.14
C GLY A 47 -23.19 -12.44 -51.08
N VAL A 48 -23.81 -13.63 -51.11
CA VAL A 48 -23.45 -14.74 -50.22
C VAL A 48 -22.01 -15.21 -50.47
N VAL A 49 -21.62 -15.37 -51.74
CA VAL A 49 -20.25 -15.81 -52.08
C VAL A 49 -19.22 -14.77 -51.66
N ASP A 50 -19.53 -13.47 -51.79
CA ASP A 50 -18.64 -12.39 -51.34
C ASP A 50 -18.46 -12.41 -49.82
N VAL A 51 -19.51 -12.69 -49.04
CA VAL A 51 -19.39 -12.86 -47.59
C VAL A 51 -18.61 -14.12 -47.25
N LEU A 52 -18.91 -15.25 -47.91
CA LEU A 52 -18.18 -16.50 -47.72
C LEU A 52 -16.68 -16.37 -48.06
N ASP A 53 -16.34 -15.61 -49.10
CA ASP A 53 -14.97 -15.30 -49.49
C ASP A 53 -14.23 -14.51 -48.40
N LYS A 54 -14.89 -13.51 -47.80
CA LYS A 54 -14.34 -12.73 -46.67
C LYS A 54 -14.05 -13.61 -45.45
N ILE A 55 -14.82 -14.67 -45.22
CA ILE A 55 -14.61 -15.60 -44.10
C ILE A 55 -13.73 -16.82 -44.48
N GLY A 56 -13.15 -16.84 -45.68
CA GLY A 56 -12.15 -17.83 -46.09
C GLY A 56 -12.71 -19.04 -46.85
N LEU A 57 -13.73 -18.87 -47.68
CA LEU A 57 -14.19 -19.93 -48.59
C LEU A 57 -13.07 -20.36 -49.56
N ASP A 58 -12.92 -21.67 -49.75
CA ASP A 58 -11.95 -22.21 -50.71
C ASP A 58 -12.24 -21.75 -52.15
N ALA A 59 -11.18 -21.43 -52.90
CA ALA A 59 -11.29 -20.93 -54.28
C ALA A 59 -12.04 -21.90 -55.21
N SER A 60 -11.90 -23.21 -55.00
CA SER A 60 -12.61 -24.23 -55.78
C SER A 60 -14.11 -24.20 -55.50
N LEU A 61 -14.49 -24.00 -54.24
CA LEU A 61 -15.89 -23.82 -53.85
C LEU A 61 -16.45 -22.48 -54.33
N LYS A 62 -15.65 -21.41 -54.38
CA LYS A 62 -16.07 -20.10 -54.89
C LYS A 62 -16.62 -20.19 -56.33
N GLY A 63 -16.01 -21.01 -57.17
CA GLY A 63 -16.49 -21.27 -58.54
C GLY A 63 -17.66 -22.26 -58.61
N GLY A 64 -17.64 -23.32 -57.79
CA GLY A 64 -18.65 -24.39 -57.83
C GLY A 64 -19.97 -24.04 -57.14
N LEU A 65 -19.93 -23.26 -56.06
CA LEU A 65 -21.09 -22.93 -55.24
C LEU A 65 -22.17 -22.13 -55.99
N PRO A 66 -21.84 -21.11 -56.82
CA PRO A 66 -22.83 -20.46 -57.67
C PRO A 66 -23.55 -21.41 -58.62
N VAL A 67 -22.86 -22.44 -59.14
CA VAL A 67 -23.45 -23.43 -60.05
C VAL A 67 -24.40 -24.34 -59.25
N ALA A 68 -23.97 -24.81 -58.09
CA ALA A 68 -24.78 -25.63 -57.18
C ALA A 68 -26.07 -24.91 -56.74
N LEU A 69 -25.99 -23.63 -56.39
CA LEU A 69 -27.13 -22.82 -55.95
C LEU A 69 -28.08 -22.43 -57.11
N LYS A 70 -27.62 -22.42 -58.37
CA LYS A 70 -28.48 -22.20 -59.54
C LYS A 70 -29.28 -23.43 -59.94
N ALA A 71 -28.77 -24.64 -59.66
CA ALA A 71 -29.49 -25.88 -59.87
C ALA A 71 -30.68 -26.01 -58.89
N LYS A 72 -31.75 -26.67 -59.33
CA LYS A 72 -32.87 -26.99 -58.42
C LYS A 72 -32.36 -27.95 -57.35
N PRO A 73 -32.88 -27.89 -56.11
CA PRO A 73 -32.44 -28.80 -55.04
C PRO A 73 -32.49 -30.27 -55.44
N THR A 74 -33.52 -30.70 -56.19
CA THR A 74 -33.70 -32.08 -56.68
C THR A 74 -32.69 -32.49 -57.76
N ASP A 75 -32.08 -31.51 -58.43
CA ASP A 75 -31.17 -31.73 -59.56
C ASP A 75 -29.70 -31.57 -59.13
N ARG A 76 -29.45 -31.30 -57.83
CA ARG A 76 -28.11 -31.20 -57.27
C ARG A 76 -27.53 -32.60 -57.15
N GLY A 77 -26.41 -32.84 -57.83
CA GLY A 77 -25.62 -34.04 -57.60
C GLY A 77 -24.94 -34.01 -56.22
N PRO A 78 -24.37 -35.14 -55.76
CA PRO A 78 -23.79 -35.26 -54.42
C PRO A 78 -22.74 -34.19 -54.09
N PHE A 79 -21.92 -33.79 -55.08
CA PHE A 79 -20.94 -32.73 -54.91
C PHE A 79 -21.59 -31.36 -54.67
N ALA A 80 -22.65 -31.04 -55.41
CA ALA A 80 -23.36 -29.77 -55.27
C ALA A 80 -24.04 -29.66 -53.90
N GLU A 81 -24.63 -30.76 -53.40
CA GLU A 81 -25.18 -30.81 -52.05
C GLU A 81 -24.10 -30.59 -50.99
N LYS A 82 -22.97 -31.31 -51.09
CA LYS A 82 -21.84 -31.14 -50.15
C LYS A 82 -21.24 -29.73 -50.18
N ALA A 83 -21.15 -29.11 -51.35
CA ALA A 83 -20.67 -27.73 -51.46
C ALA A 83 -21.59 -26.74 -50.74
N VAL A 84 -22.91 -26.93 -50.87
CA VAL A 84 -23.92 -26.12 -50.15
C VAL A 84 -23.83 -26.37 -48.65
N ASP A 85 -23.86 -27.62 -48.20
CA ASP A 85 -23.79 -27.93 -46.76
C ASP A 85 -22.47 -27.45 -46.12
N PHE A 86 -21.35 -27.54 -46.82
CA PHE A 86 -20.07 -27.02 -46.34
C PHE A 86 -20.09 -25.50 -46.17
N ALA A 87 -20.62 -24.78 -47.16
CA ALA A 87 -20.72 -23.31 -47.10
C ALA A 87 -21.66 -22.85 -45.96
N GLU A 88 -22.76 -23.56 -45.74
CA GLU A 88 -23.64 -23.32 -44.58
C GLU A 88 -22.90 -23.55 -43.26
N GLY A 89 -22.19 -24.68 -43.15
CA GLY A 89 -21.39 -25.01 -41.97
C GLY A 89 -20.29 -23.98 -41.69
N LEU A 90 -19.67 -23.44 -42.74
CA LEU A 90 -18.67 -22.38 -42.63
C LEU A 90 -19.28 -21.09 -42.08
N LEU A 91 -20.43 -20.66 -42.62
CA LEU A 91 -21.14 -19.47 -42.16
C LEU A 91 -21.64 -19.63 -40.72
N ALA A 92 -22.24 -20.76 -40.38
CA ALA A 92 -22.70 -21.07 -39.03
C ALA A 92 -21.54 -21.10 -38.01
N LYS A 93 -20.40 -21.69 -38.39
CA LYS A 93 -19.18 -21.67 -37.57
C LYS A 93 -18.65 -20.26 -37.36
N HIS A 94 -18.71 -19.40 -38.37
CA HIS A 94 -18.28 -18.01 -38.24
C HIS A 94 -19.15 -17.22 -37.26
N VAL A 95 -20.47 -17.34 -37.37
CA VAL A 95 -21.44 -16.76 -36.43
C VAL A 95 -21.21 -17.25 -35.00
N ALA A 96 -20.97 -18.56 -34.83
CA ALA A 96 -20.65 -19.14 -33.52
C ALA A 96 -19.36 -18.53 -32.94
N SER A 97 -18.31 -18.41 -33.76
CA SER A 97 -17.05 -17.79 -33.34
C SER A 97 -17.20 -16.32 -32.96
N MET A 98 -18.04 -15.55 -33.67
CA MET A 98 -18.39 -14.18 -33.27
C MET A 98 -19.12 -14.16 -31.92
N GLY A 99 -20.02 -15.11 -31.68
CA GLY A 99 -20.69 -15.29 -30.38
C GLY A 99 -19.72 -15.59 -29.24
N GLU A 100 -18.75 -16.49 -29.45
CA GLU A 100 -17.69 -16.80 -28.49
C GLU A 100 -16.83 -15.57 -28.18
N LYS A 101 -16.45 -14.80 -29.21
CA LYS A 101 -15.70 -13.55 -29.05
C LYS A 101 -16.48 -12.53 -28.22
N LEU A 102 -17.77 -12.34 -28.50
CA LEU A 102 -18.63 -11.44 -27.73
C LEU A 102 -18.72 -11.87 -26.25
N GLY A 103 -18.92 -13.16 -25.98
CA GLY A 103 -18.91 -13.70 -24.62
C GLY A 103 -17.57 -13.49 -23.92
N GLY A 104 -16.45 -13.65 -24.64
CA GLY A 104 -15.12 -13.35 -24.13
C GLY A 104 -14.92 -11.87 -23.78
N MET A 105 -15.42 -10.95 -24.62
CA MET A 105 -15.38 -9.51 -24.35
C MET A 105 -16.20 -9.13 -23.12
N GLU A 106 -17.38 -9.74 -22.93
CA GLU A 106 -18.23 -9.52 -21.76
C GLU A 106 -17.56 -10.01 -20.47
N ALA A 107 -16.97 -11.21 -20.50
CA ALA A 107 -16.23 -11.75 -19.37
C ALA A 107 -15.00 -10.87 -19.02
N GLU A 108 -14.28 -10.40 -20.04
CA GLU A 108 -13.14 -9.49 -19.86
C GLU A 108 -13.58 -8.13 -19.30
N ALA A 109 -14.69 -7.57 -19.79
CA ALA A 109 -15.25 -6.32 -19.27
C ALA A 109 -15.66 -6.46 -17.80
N ALA A 110 -16.32 -7.56 -17.43
CA ALA A 110 -16.68 -7.86 -16.05
C ALA A 110 -15.44 -8.02 -15.16
N ARG A 111 -14.41 -8.72 -15.63
CA ARG A 111 -13.12 -8.86 -14.94
C ARG A 111 -12.45 -7.52 -14.70
N ARG A 112 -12.43 -6.65 -15.71
CA ARG A 112 -11.85 -5.30 -15.59
C ARG A 112 -12.64 -4.43 -14.62
N ALA A 113 -13.97 -4.48 -14.67
CA ALA A 113 -14.83 -3.75 -13.74
C ALA A 113 -14.58 -4.18 -12.29
N GLN A 114 -14.49 -5.49 -12.03
CA GLN A 114 -14.16 -6.00 -10.69
C GLN A 114 -12.76 -5.55 -10.23
N ALA A 115 -11.75 -5.62 -11.12
CA ALA A 115 -10.40 -5.17 -10.79
C ALA A 115 -10.34 -3.68 -10.43
N VAL A 116 -11.17 -2.83 -11.05
CA VAL A 116 -11.29 -1.42 -10.69
C VAL A 116 -11.89 -1.27 -9.29
N VAL A 117 -12.98 -1.98 -8.97
CA VAL A 117 -13.60 -1.95 -7.63
C VAL A 117 -12.62 -2.40 -6.54
N ASP A 118 -11.86 -3.47 -6.79
CA ASP A 118 -10.86 -3.98 -5.85
C ASP A 118 -9.72 -2.98 -5.64
N ALA A 119 -9.26 -2.33 -6.71
CA ALA A 119 -8.24 -1.29 -6.66
C ALA A 119 -8.73 -0.03 -5.91
N GLU A 120 -9.96 0.41 -6.16
CA GLU A 120 -10.58 1.54 -5.45
C GLU A 120 -10.73 1.25 -3.95
N THR A 121 -11.16 0.03 -3.60
CA THR A 121 -11.27 -0.42 -2.21
C THR A 121 -9.91 -0.42 -1.51
N THR A 122 -8.88 -0.94 -2.20
CA THR A 122 -7.50 -0.95 -1.68
C THR A 122 -6.97 0.47 -1.49
N LEU A 123 -7.22 1.35 -2.46
CA LEU A 123 -6.81 2.76 -2.40
C LEU A 123 -7.48 3.48 -1.23
N ALA A 124 -8.79 3.29 -1.03
CA ALA A 124 -9.52 3.88 0.08
C ALA A 124 -8.93 3.46 1.43
N GLY A 125 -8.60 2.17 1.60
CA GLY A 125 -7.93 1.67 2.81
C GLY A 125 -6.55 2.28 3.02
N ALA A 126 -5.74 2.39 1.95
CA ALA A 126 -4.42 3.02 2.03
C ALA A 126 -4.49 4.51 2.39
N VAL A 127 -5.50 5.24 1.89
CA VAL A 127 -5.74 6.65 2.23
C VAL A 127 -6.07 6.79 3.71
N GLN A 128 -6.99 5.97 4.24
CA GLN A 128 -7.35 6.00 5.66
C GLN A 128 -6.15 5.70 6.57
N LEU A 129 -5.34 4.70 6.22
CA LEU A 129 -4.11 4.38 6.97
C LEU A 129 -3.11 5.53 6.95
N LYS A 130 -2.94 6.19 5.79
CA LYS A 130 -2.07 7.35 5.66
C LYS A 130 -2.55 8.52 6.52
N GLU A 131 -3.84 8.80 6.52
CA GLU A 131 -4.44 9.87 7.35
C GLU A 131 -4.24 9.59 8.84
N ALA A 132 -4.54 8.38 9.30
CA ALA A 132 -4.32 7.97 10.69
C ALA A 132 -2.84 8.06 11.10
N ALA A 133 -1.92 7.65 10.22
CA ALA A 133 -0.48 7.77 10.47
C ALA A 133 -0.03 9.24 10.55
N ALA A 134 -0.58 10.12 9.72
CA ALA A 134 -0.29 11.55 9.75
C ALA A 134 -0.77 12.21 11.04
N GLU A 135 -1.98 11.86 11.52
CA GLU A 135 -2.51 12.35 12.80
C GLU A 135 -1.67 11.86 13.99
N ALA A 136 -1.27 10.58 13.98
CA ALA A 136 -0.41 10.01 15.01
C ALA A 136 0.97 10.69 15.04
N LEU A 137 1.56 10.97 13.88
CA LEU A 137 2.82 11.70 13.78
C LEU A 137 2.69 13.13 14.33
N ALA A 138 1.65 13.86 13.93
CA ALA A 138 1.41 15.22 14.43
C ALA A 138 1.25 15.27 15.95
N THR A 139 0.56 14.28 16.53
CA THR A 139 0.41 14.14 17.98
C THR A 139 1.77 13.88 18.65
N ALA A 140 2.56 12.96 18.11
CA ALA A 140 3.89 12.63 18.65
C ALA A 140 4.87 13.83 18.57
N GLU A 141 4.82 14.62 17.49
CA GLU A 141 5.62 15.84 17.34
C GLU A 141 5.24 16.93 18.34
N ALA A 142 3.93 17.10 18.59
CA ALA A 142 3.43 18.02 19.60
C ALA A 142 3.88 17.60 21.01
N ASP A 143 3.76 16.33 21.35
CA ASP A 143 4.21 15.76 22.61
C ASP A 143 5.72 15.93 22.80
N LEU A 144 6.52 15.58 21.81
CA LEU A 144 7.98 15.75 21.85
C LEU A 144 8.37 17.21 22.08
N THR A 145 7.70 18.13 21.39
CA THR A 145 7.90 19.57 21.56
C THR A 145 7.60 20.01 22.99
N GLN A 146 6.50 19.54 23.58
CA GLN A 146 6.15 19.85 24.96
C GLN A 146 7.16 19.26 25.95
N LYS A 147 7.55 17.99 25.78
CA LYS A 147 8.57 17.34 26.62
C LYS A 147 9.91 18.04 26.57
N ASN A 148 10.31 18.56 25.41
CA ASN A 148 11.52 19.36 25.27
C ASN A 148 11.44 20.69 26.04
N LYS A 149 10.27 21.36 26.04
CA LYS A 149 10.03 22.56 26.87
C LYS A 149 10.12 22.23 28.36
N ASP A 150 9.46 21.16 28.79
CA ASP A 150 9.46 20.71 30.18
C ASP A 150 10.87 20.35 30.65
N LEU A 151 11.64 19.63 29.82
CA LEU A 151 13.03 19.29 30.09
C LEU A 151 13.91 20.55 30.21
N ALA A 152 13.73 21.52 29.33
CA ALA A 152 14.46 22.79 29.40
C ALA A 152 14.13 23.57 30.68
N ALA A 153 12.85 23.60 31.08
CA ALA A 153 12.41 24.22 32.32
C ALA A 153 12.99 23.51 33.55
N ALA A 154 12.96 22.17 33.58
CA ALA A 154 13.55 21.36 34.65
C ALA A 154 15.05 21.60 34.78
N LYS A 155 15.81 21.59 33.66
CA LYS A 155 17.24 21.92 33.65
C LYS A 155 17.54 23.32 34.18
N LYS A 156 16.67 24.30 33.87
CA LYS A 156 16.81 25.66 34.40
C LYS A 156 16.55 25.70 35.91
N ALA A 157 15.54 25.00 36.39
CA ALA A 157 15.22 24.90 37.82
C ALA A 157 16.35 24.21 38.60
N GLU A 158 16.89 23.11 38.09
CA GLU A 158 18.05 22.41 38.64
C GLU A 158 19.24 23.35 38.82
N LYS A 159 19.63 24.07 37.75
CA LYS A 159 20.72 25.07 37.80
C LYS A 159 20.45 26.19 38.80
N ALA A 160 19.19 26.60 38.98
CA ALA A 160 18.83 27.65 39.94
C ALA A 160 18.92 27.17 41.41
N LEU A 161 18.83 25.86 41.66
CA LEU A 161 18.98 25.28 43.01
C LEU A 161 20.45 25.08 43.40
N GLU A 162 21.37 24.97 42.43
CA GLU A 162 22.81 24.82 42.66
C GLU A 162 23.41 25.84 43.65
N PRO A 163 23.19 27.18 43.51
CA PRO A 163 23.72 28.15 44.47
C PRO A 163 23.12 27.98 45.87
N LYS A 164 21.83 27.65 45.99
CA LYS A 164 21.18 27.43 47.30
C LYS A 164 21.72 26.18 47.98
N SER A 165 21.98 25.12 47.22
CA SER A 165 22.65 23.91 47.70
C SER A 165 24.04 24.24 48.25
N LYS A 166 24.84 24.99 47.50
CA LYS A 166 26.16 25.48 47.95
C LYS A 166 26.06 26.32 49.23
N GLN A 167 25.10 27.24 49.31
CA GLN A 167 24.86 28.06 50.51
C GLN A 167 24.48 27.22 51.74
N LEU A 168 23.58 26.25 51.58
CA LEU A 168 23.16 25.37 52.67
C LEU A 168 24.31 24.46 53.14
N ASN A 169 25.12 23.94 52.22
CA ASN A 169 26.31 23.16 52.57
C ASN A 169 27.30 24.01 53.37
N ASN A 170 27.60 25.23 52.93
CA ASN A 170 28.49 26.13 53.67
C ASN A 170 27.93 26.46 55.08
N ALA A 171 26.63 26.74 55.18
CA ALA A 171 25.99 27.04 56.46
C ALA A 171 25.98 25.82 57.41
N LEU A 172 25.85 24.61 56.85
CA LEU A 172 25.96 23.36 57.61
C LEU A 172 27.37 23.16 58.16
N GLU A 173 28.40 23.34 57.33
CA GLU A 173 29.81 23.28 57.75
C GLU A 173 30.12 24.30 58.86
N GLU A 174 29.61 25.53 58.74
CA GLU A 174 29.77 26.58 59.77
C GLU A 174 29.04 26.22 61.08
N ALA A 175 27.83 25.67 61.00
CA ALA A 175 27.08 25.23 62.17
C ALA A 175 27.74 24.04 62.87
N GLU A 176 28.30 23.08 62.13
CA GLU A 176 29.07 21.95 62.66
C GLU A 176 30.33 22.44 63.38
N ALA A 177 31.09 23.37 62.78
CA ALA A 177 32.25 23.98 63.41
C ALA A 177 31.90 24.73 64.70
N SER A 178 30.79 25.48 64.69
CA SER A 178 30.28 26.19 65.86
C SER A 178 29.87 25.23 66.98
N LEU A 179 29.23 24.11 66.63
CA LEU A 179 28.82 23.09 67.59
C LEU A 179 30.02 22.43 68.26
N GLU A 180 31.06 22.06 67.49
CA GLU A 180 32.30 21.50 68.05
C GLU A 180 32.98 22.50 68.99
N ALA A 181 33.05 23.79 68.64
CA ALA A 181 33.59 24.80 69.53
C ALA A 181 32.81 24.93 70.86
N VAL A 182 31.48 24.81 70.82
CA VAL A 182 30.64 24.80 72.02
C VAL A 182 30.89 23.55 72.86
N LYS A 183 30.99 22.36 72.24
CA LYS A 183 31.32 21.11 72.94
C LYS A 183 32.67 21.21 73.66
N ASP A 184 33.68 21.76 73.01
CA ASP A 184 34.99 22.01 73.61
C ASP A 184 34.89 22.96 74.81
N LEU A 185 34.06 23.99 74.72
CA LEU A 185 33.85 24.95 75.80
C LEU A 185 33.15 24.30 77.00
N VAL A 186 32.15 23.46 76.74
CA VAL A 186 31.44 22.68 77.76
C VAL A 186 32.40 21.72 78.46
N ALA A 187 33.21 20.97 77.71
CA ALA A 187 34.20 20.05 78.29
C ALA A 187 35.21 20.80 79.20
N LYS A 188 35.67 21.98 78.77
CA LYS A 188 36.52 22.85 79.61
C LYS A 188 35.82 23.33 80.88
N PHE A 189 34.55 23.70 80.76
CA PHE A 189 33.74 24.15 81.91
C PHE A 189 33.48 23.02 82.90
N GLU A 190 33.14 21.83 82.42
CA GLU A 190 32.97 20.62 83.26
C GLU A 190 34.26 20.30 84.02
N ALA A 191 35.42 20.36 83.36
CA ALA A 191 36.73 20.18 84.02
C ALA A 191 37.02 21.23 85.12
N LEU A 192 36.50 22.46 84.98
CA LEU A 192 36.60 23.49 86.03
C LEU A 192 35.64 23.21 87.19
N CYS A 193 34.44 22.69 86.92
CA CYS A 193 33.44 22.36 87.94
C CYS A 193 33.83 21.16 88.81
N GLU A 194 34.50 20.15 88.26
CA GLU A 194 35.01 19.02 89.05
C GLU A 194 36.07 19.45 90.09
N GLY A 195 36.61 20.67 89.95
CA GLY A 195 37.59 21.27 90.84
C GLY A 195 38.96 20.61 90.72
N PRO A 196 40.07 21.33 91.02
CA PRO A 196 41.37 20.68 91.08
C PRO A 196 41.29 19.60 92.16
N ALA A 197 41.45 18.34 91.74
CA ALA A 197 41.59 17.21 92.66
C ALA A 197 42.55 17.64 93.77
N ALA A 198 42.02 17.66 95.01
CA ALA A 198 42.65 18.32 96.16
C ALA A 198 44.16 18.09 96.15
N ALA A 199 44.92 19.17 95.98
CA ALA A 199 46.36 19.12 95.81
C ALA A 199 46.99 18.33 96.97
N PRO A 200 47.79 17.29 96.70
CA PRO A 200 48.64 16.67 97.71
C PRO A 200 49.53 17.76 98.35
N PRO A 201 49.70 17.76 99.68
CA PRO A 201 50.42 18.81 100.40
C PRO A 201 51.85 19.00 99.85
N ALA A 202 52.22 20.27 99.63
CA ALA A 202 53.48 20.69 98.99
C ALA A 202 54.75 20.22 99.73
N PRO A 203 55.78 19.71 99.00
CA PRO A 203 57.13 19.51 99.54
C PRO A 203 57.93 20.82 99.56
N VAL A 204 58.70 21.01 100.63
CA VAL A 204 59.52 22.17 100.97
C VAL A 204 60.78 22.26 100.10
N ASP A 205 61.16 23.50 99.74
CA ASP A 205 62.37 23.92 99.00
C ASP A 205 63.69 23.31 99.51
N GLN A 206 64.58 22.95 98.56
CA GLN A 206 66.03 22.87 98.75
C GLN A 206 66.76 23.47 97.52
N PRO A 207 67.75 24.36 97.70
CA PRO A 207 68.55 24.96 96.62
C PRO A 207 69.89 24.22 96.40
N GLU A 208 70.47 24.38 95.19
CA GLU A 208 71.84 24.07 94.68
C GLU A 208 71.75 23.26 93.37
N ALA A 209 72.56 23.44 92.30
CA ALA A 209 73.75 24.23 92.07
C ALA A 209 73.97 24.45 90.55
N GLU A 210 74.78 25.48 90.31
CA GLU A 210 75.58 25.87 89.14
C GLU A 210 76.28 24.74 88.33
N ALA A 211 76.25 24.81 86.98
CA ALA A 211 77.38 24.45 86.09
C ALA A 211 77.09 24.67 84.57
N ALA A 212 77.88 25.58 83.97
CA ALA A 212 78.65 25.50 82.71
C ALA A 212 78.06 25.02 81.34
N ALA A 213 77.94 26.00 80.42
CA ALA A 213 78.68 26.18 79.14
C ALA A 213 78.54 25.28 77.87
N VAL A 214 78.04 25.92 76.76
CA VAL A 214 78.63 26.12 75.38
C VAL A 214 78.84 24.88 74.43
N PRO A 215 78.85 24.93 73.06
CA PRO A 215 78.12 25.65 71.98
C PRO A 215 77.70 24.81 70.70
N ALA A 216 77.17 25.50 69.67
CA ALA A 216 77.48 25.41 68.21
C ALA A 216 76.60 24.59 67.20
N GLU A 217 76.25 25.32 66.11
CA GLU A 217 76.07 24.98 64.67
C GLU A 217 75.18 23.81 64.21
N ALA A 218 74.13 24.12 63.43
CA ALA A 218 74.15 24.32 61.97
C ALA A 218 72.86 24.99 61.47
#